data_AF-A0AAD9CRH0-F1
#
_entry.id   AF-A0AAD9CRH0-F1
#
_cell.length_a   1.000
_cell.length_b   1.000
_cell.length_c   1.000
_cell.angle_alpha   90.00
_cell.angle_beta   90.00
_cell.angle_gamma   90.00
#
_symmetry.space_group_name_H-M   'P 1'
#
loop_
_entity.id
_entity.type
_entity.pdbx_description
1 polymer ?
#
loop_
_entity_poly.entity_id
_entity_poly.type
_entity_poly.pdbx_seq_one_letter_code
_entity_poly.pdbx_strand_id
1 'polypeptide(L)'
;MDSAFFSPVKPSFTLSALFCEFKMLKKDLLFHSDCVSLHCSLNEHNHHLINDFTIKQMRQGAFLVNTARGGLVDEKALAQALKEGRIRGAALDVHETEPFSFSQGPLKDAPNLICTPHAAWYSEQASLEMREEAAREIRRAITGRIPDSLKNCVNKEFLSQNNHWTGVEPATVHPELNGAYRYPPGVVNLPAGGLPPPVEGIVPSAVPMAHNLQPAIIHPPHALSPDKIQ
;
A
#
# COMPACT_ATOMS: atom_id res chain seq x y z
N MET A 1 -24.29 13.21 -1.06
CA MET A 1 -23.46 13.85 -0.02
C MET A 1 -22.98 15.16 -0.60
N ASP A 2 -23.09 16.24 0.16
CA ASP A 2 -22.43 17.50 -0.22
C ASP A 2 -20.92 17.31 -0.01
N SER A 3 -20.14 17.51 -1.06
CA SER A 3 -18.71 17.27 -1.05
C SER A 3 -17.93 18.59 -1.05
N ALA A 4 -16.95 18.68 -0.17
CA ALA A 4 -15.95 19.74 -0.17
C ALA A 4 -14.54 19.13 -0.09
N PHE A 5 -13.53 19.84 -0.59
CA PHE A 5 -12.14 19.42 -0.45
C PHE A 5 -11.20 20.58 -0.15
N PHE A 6 -10.06 20.23 0.46
CA PHE A 6 -8.94 21.12 0.71
C PHE A 6 -7.68 20.52 0.08
N SER A 7 -6.89 21.37 -0.58
CA SER A 7 -5.54 21.03 -1.03
C SER A 7 -4.65 22.26 -0.87
N PRO A 8 -3.47 22.15 -0.23
CA PRO A 8 -2.54 23.28 -0.11
C PRO A 8 -1.94 23.68 -1.47
N VAL A 9 -1.90 22.74 -2.41
CA VAL A 9 -1.54 22.99 -3.81
C VAL A 9 -2.83 23.22 -4.59
N LYS A 10 -2.96 24.38 -5.23
CA LYS A 10 -4.12 24.67 -6.07
C LYS A 10 -4.22 23.60 -7.17
N PRO A 11 -5.39 22.96 -7.34
CA PRO A 11 -5.58 22.04 -8.45
C PRO A 11 -5.41 22.79 -9.78
N SER A 12 -4.80 22.12 -10.76
CA SER A 12 -4.63 22.66 -12.11
C SER A 12 -5.91 22.63 -12.96
N PHE A 13 -6.97 22.00 -12.47
CA PHE A 13 -8.26 21.84 -13.14
C PHE A 13 -9.34 22.78 -12.60
N THR A 14 -10.33 23.11 -13.44
CA THR A 14 -11.46 23.95 -13.05
C THR A 14 -12.42 23.19 -12.13
N LEU A 15 -12.65 23.73 -10.94
CA LEU A 15 -13.54 23.18 -9.90
C LEU A 15 -14.99 22.97 -10.36
N SER A 16 -15.43 23.71 -11.38
CA SER A 16 -16.81 23.64 -11.90
C SER A 16 -17.18 22.28 -12.51
N ALA A 17 -16.19 21.47 -12.90
CA ALA A 17 -16.45 20.17 -13.53
C ALA A 17 -16.81 19.05 -12.53
N LEU A 18 -16.54 19.24 -11.23
CA LEU A 18 -16.60 18.17 -10.23
C LEU A 18 -17.72 18.34 -9.18
N PHE A 19 -18.54 19.40 -9.29
CA PHE A 19 -19.62 19.71 -8.33
C PHE A 19 -19.17 19.65 -6.85
N CYS A 20 -17.92 20.01 -6.57
CA CYS A 20 -17.30 19.92 -5.26
C CYS A 20 -16.81 21.30 -4.80
N GLU A 21 -17.13 21.68 -3.56
CA GLU A 21 -16.74 22.98 -3.02
C GLU A 21 -15.26 22.96 -2.59
N PHE A 22 -14.47 23.91 -3.08
CA PHE A 22 -13.08 24.06 -2.62
C PHE A 22 -13.03 24.95 -1.38
N LYS A 23 -12.38 24.46 -0.33
CA LYS A 23 -12.05 25.24 0.87
C LYS A 23 -10.59 25.67 0.83
N MET A 24 -10.36 26.96 1.04
CA MET A 24 -9.01 27.55 1.08
C MET A 24 -8.21 27.12 2.31
N LEU A 25 -8.88 26.87 3.44
CA LEU A 25 -8.23 26.51 4.70
C LEU A 25 -8.69 25.14 5.20
N LYS A 26 -7.75 24.35 5.71
CA LYS A 26 -8.04 23.04 6.34
C LYS A 26 -9.08 23.15 7.45
N LYS A 27 -8.98 24.18 8.29
CA LYS A 27 -9.92 24.42 9.40
C LYS A 27 -11.36 24.53 8.90
N ASP A 28 -11.58 25.21 7.78
CA ASP A 28 -12.91 25.38 7.21
C ASP A 28 -13.47 24.05 6.72
N LEU A 29 -12.63 23.19 6.13
CA LEU A 29 -13.03 21.83 5.78
C LEU A 29 -13.43 21.04 7.03
N LEU A 30 -12.59 21.00 8.06
CA LEU A 30 -12.84 20.20 9.27
C LEU A 30 -14.11 20.65 10.01
N PHE A 31 -14.34 21.96 10.11
CA PHE A 31 -15.49 22.52 10.84
C PHE A 31 -16.84 22.28 10.15
N HIS A 32 -16.85 22.16 8.81
CA HIS A 32 -18.10 21.98 8.04
C HIS A 32 -18.35 20.53 7.63
N SER A 33 -17.43 19.61 7.90
CA SER A 33 -17.55 18.21 7.46
C SER A 33 -18.12 17.31 8.55
N ASP A 34 -19.15 16.54 8.21
CA ASP A 34 -19.67 15.46 9.07
C ASP A 34 -18.86 14.17 8.93
N CYS A 35 -18.15 14.01 7.81
CA CYS A 35 -17.21 12.93 7.54
C CYS A 35 -15.97 13.52 6.85
N VAL A 36 -14.78 13.19 7.36
CA VAL A 36 -13.50 13.59 6.78
C VAL A 36 -12.78 12.35 6.26
N SER A 37 -12.42 12.34 4.98
CA SER A 37 -11.63 11.27 4.36
C SER A 37 -10.29 11.79 3.88
N LEU A 38 -9.20 11.10 4.21
CA LEU A 38 -7.83 11.50 3.85
C LEU A 38 -7.40 10.84 2.53
N HIS A 39 -6.99 11.68 1.57
CA HIS A 39 -6.50 11.25 0.24
C HIS A 39 -5.23 12.00 -0.20
N CYS A 40 -4.51 12.61 0.74
CA CYS A 40 -3.23 13.28 0.45
C CYS A 40 -2.05 12.33 0.64
N SER A 41 -0.96 12.54 -0.11
CA SER A 41 0.29 11.83 0.13
C SER A 41 0.94 12.32 1.42
N LEU A 42 1.61 11.41 2.15
CA LEU A 42 2.44 11.78 3.28
C LEU A 42 3.73 12.45 2.79
N ASN A 43 4.09 13.57 3.42
CA ASN A 43 5.32 14.33 3.21
C ASN A 43 5.78 14.98 4.52
N GLU A 44 6.91 15.68 4.48
CA GLU A 44 7.55 16.29 5.65
C GLU A 44 6.69 17.34 6.36
N HIS A 45 5.69 17.92 5.68
CA HIS A 45 4.87 19.02 6.19
C HIS A 45 3.49 18.59 6.70
N ASN A 46 3.09 17.33 6.49
CA ASN A 46 1.76 16.84 6.87
C ASN A 46 1.77 15.57 7.73
N HIS A 47 2.93 15.23 8.30
CA HIS A 47 2.99 14.26 9.38
C HIS A 47 2.06 14.69 10.54
N HIS A 48 1.22 13.77 11.00
CA HIS A 48 0.15 14.03 11.98
C HIS A 48 -0.72 15.23 11.59
N LEU A 49 -1.11 15.30 10.31
CA LEU A 49 -2.08 16.27 9.79
C LEU A 49 -3.36 16.31 10.64
N ILE A 50 -3.82 15.14 11.05
CA ILE A 50 -4.87 14.90 12.03
C ILE A 50 -4.20 14.57 13.37
N ASN A 51 -4.28 15.50 14.32
CA ASN A 51 -3.68 15.43 15.66
C ASN A 51 -4.66 15.99 16.69
N ASP A 52 -4.29 16.00 17.97
CA ASP A 52 -5.16 16.49 19.05
C ASP A 52 -5.74 17.88 18.78
N PHE A 53 -4.94 18.80 18.22
CA PHE A 53 -5.40 20.15 17.91
C PHE A 53 -6.38 20.20 16.73
N THR A 54 -6.12 19.46 15.65
CA THR A 54 -6.98 19.49 14.46
C THR A 54 -8.25 18.65 14.64
N ILE A 55 -8.19 17.59 15.45
CA ILE A 55 -9.36 16.83 15.88
C ILE A 55 -10.36 17.73 16.64
N LYS A 56 -9.89 18.67 17.47
CA LYS A 56 -10.75 19.65 18.16
C LYS A 56 -11.44 20.63 17.22
N GLN A 57 -10.99 20.74 15.96
CA GLN A 57 -11.61 21.57 14.94
C GLN A 57 -12.67 20.82 14.13
N MET A 58 -12.71 19.49 14.24
CA MET A 58 -13.74 18.68 13.59
C MET A 58 -15.08 18.87 14.29
N ARG A 59 -16.17 18.66 13.55
CA ARG A 59 -17.51 18.63 14.16
C ARG A 59 -17.60 17.57 15.25
N GLN A 60 -18.34 17.89 16.31
CA GLN A 60 -18.64 16.92 17.37
C GLN A 60 -19.39 15.72 16.78
N GLY A 61 -18.84 14.52 16.97
CA GLY A 61 -19.41 13.28 16.45
C GLY A 61 -19.25 13.10 14.94
N ALA A 62 -18.24 13.73 14.33
CA ALA A 62 -17.84 13.47 12.95
C ALA A 62 -17.24 12.07 12.77
N PHE A 63 -17.20 11.60 11.53
CA PHE A 63 -16.49 10.39 11.11
C PHE A 63 -15.12 10.72 10.50
N LEU A 64 -14.16 9.82 10.68
CA LEU A 64 -12.84 9.89 10.06
C LEU A 64 -12.55 8.64 9.23
N VAL A 65 -12.08 8.81 8.00
CA VAL A 65 -11.65 7.74 7.11
C VAL A 65 -10.22 8.00 6.67
N ASN A 66 -9.34 6.98 6.76
CA ASN A 66 -7.98 7.06 6.24
C ASN A 66 -7.64 5.83 5.41
N THR A 67 -7.53 6.03 4.10
CA THR A 67 -7.00 5.05 3.14
C THR A 67 -5.77 5.59 2.41
N ALA A 68 -5.10 6.59 2.99
CA ALA A 68 -3.94 7.26 2.42
C ALA A 68 -2.64 6.72 3.02
N ARG A 69 -2.19 7.28 4.14
CA ARG A 69 -1.00 6.83 4.89
C ARG A 69 -1.24 6.94 6.39
N GLY A 70 -0.73 6.00 7.16
CA GLY A 70 -0.89 5.96 8.61
C GLY A 70 -0.39 7.21 9.32
N GLY A 71 0.84 7.64 9.01
CA GLY A 71 1.48 8.83 9.61
C GLY A 71 0.80 10.18 9.34
N LEU A 72 -0.34 10.21 8.65
CA LEU A 72 -1.19 11.42 8.56
C LEU A 72 -2.02 11.63 9.82
N VAL A 73 -2.23 10.58 10.63
CA VAL A 73 -3.08 10.60 11.82
C VAL A 73 -2.23 10.24 13.03
N ASP A 74 -2.29 11.07 14.07
CA ASP A 74 -1.80 10.73 15.40
C ASP A 74 -2.76 9.73 16.04
N GLU A 75 -2.36 8.45 16.11
CA GLU A 75 -3.23 7.37 16.60
C GLU A 75 -3.57 7.52 18.08
N LYS A 76 -2.70 8.14 18.89
CA LYS A 76 -2.98 8.39 20.31
C LYS A 76 -4.08 9.44 20.46
N ALA A 77 -3.99 10.52 19.69
CA ALA A 77 -5.02 11.55 19.68
C ALA A 77 -6.36 11.01 19.17
N LEU A 78 -6.34 10.18 18.12
CA LEU A 78 -7.55 9.53 17.60
C LEU A 78 -8.17 8.58 18.63
N ALA A 79 -7.37 7.74 19.28
CA ALA A 79 -7.85 6.82 20.31
C ALA A 79 -8.57 7.55 21.44
N GLN A 80 -8.01 8.67 21.91
CA GLN A 80 -8.64 9.49 22.94
C GLN A 80 -9.94 10.14 22.44
N ALA A 81 -9.94 10.66 21.21
CA ALA A 81 -11.11 11.29 20.62
C ALA A 81 -12.29 10.33 20.40
N LEU A 82 -12.01 9.06 20.09
CA LEU A 82 -13.01 7.99 20.02
C LEU A 82 -13.58 7.65 21.41
N LYS A 83 -12.71 7.51 22.42
CA LYS A 83 -13.13 7.25 23.81
C LYS A 83 -14.00 8.37 24.39
N GLU A 84 -13.67 9.62 24.05
CA GLU A 84 -14.43 10.82 24.47
C GLU A 84 -15.68 11.08 23.62
N GLY A 85 -15.90 10.31 22.53
CA GLY A 85 -17.03 10.50 21.62
C GLY A 85 -16.97 11.80 20.79
N ARG A 86 -15.81 12.47 20.75
CA ARG A 86 -15.56 13.62 19.85
C ARG A 86 -15.57 13.18 18.40
N ILE A 87 -14.97 12.03 18.12
CA ILE A 87 -15.12 11.31 16.85
C ILE A 87 -16.12 10.18 17.11
N ARG A 88 -17.16 10.11 16.29
CA ARG A 88 -18.22 9.10 16.43
C ARG A 88 -17.73 7.72 16.00
N GLY A 89 -16.88 7.67 15.00
CA GLY A 89 -16.21 6.46 14.55
C GLY A 89 -15.12 6.75 13.54
N ALA A 90 -14.20 5.79 13.38
CA ALA A 90 -13.12 5.88 12.41
C ALA A 90 -12.99 4.58 11.60
N ALA A 91 -12.63 4.70 10.33
CA ALA A 91 -12.29 3.58 9.46
C ALA A 91 -10.89 3.78 8.87
N LEU A 92 -9.95 2.90 9.21
CA LEU A 92 -8.53 3.02 8.85
C LEU A 92 -8.10 1.80 8.03
N ASP A 93 -7.64 2.01 6.79
CA ASP A 93 -6.95 0.97 6.03
C ASP A 93 -5.44 0.97 6.30
N VAL A 94 -4.92 2.07 6.83
CA VAL A 94 -3.49 2.32 7.02
C VAL A 94 -3.21 2.84 8.43
N HIS A 95 -2.06 2.47 8.97
CA HIS A 95 -1.72 2.68 10.40
C HIS A 95 -0.29 3.21 10.54
N GLU A 96 0.02 3.93 11.63
CA GLU A 96 1.36 4.48 11.88
C GLU A 96 2.42 3.38 11.90
N THR A 97 2.08 2.23 12.50
CA THR A 97 2.91 1.02 12.50
C THR A 97 2.15 -0.11 11.81
N GLU A 98 2.75 -0.68 10.76
CA GLU A 98 2.22 -1.81 10.02
C GLU A 98 3.18 -3.01 10.11
N PRO A 99 2.68 -4.25 10.22
CA PRO A 99 1.26 -4.65 10.16
C PRO A 99 0.47 -4.28 11.42
N PHE A 100 -0.80 -3.89 11.22
CA PHE A 100 -1.70 -3.52 12.32
C PHE A 100 -2.13 -4.74 13.14
N SER A 101 -2.30 -4.55 14.45
CA SER A 101 -2.85 -5.55 15.36
C SER A 101 -3.79 -4.90 16.37
N PHE A 102 -5.03 -5.42 16.47
CA PHE A 102 -5.97 -5.00 17.51
C PHE A 102 -5.51 -5.30 18.93
N SER A 103 -4.47 -6.11 19.12
CA SER A 103 -3.96 -6.47 20.45
C SER A 103 -2.87 -5.52 20.98
N GLN A 104 -2.37 -4.62 20.14
CA GLN A 104 -1.21 -3.77 20.41
C GLN A 104 -1.45 -2.33 19.93
N GLY A 105 -0.61 -1.40 20.38
CA GLY A 105 -0.63 -0.01 19.93
C GLY A 105 -1.73 0.86 20.56
N PRO A 106 -1.79 2.15 20.17
CA PRO A 106 -2.69 3.14 20.79
C PRO A 106 -4.18 2.84 20.62
N LEU A 107 -4.53 2.15 19.52
CA LEU A 107 -5.92 1.91 19.10
C LEU A 107 -6.55 0.63 19.70
N LYS A 108 -5.78 -0.17 20.47
CA LYS A 108 -6.21 -1.46 21.03
C LYS A 108 -7.61 -1.45 21.67
N ASP A 109 -7.88 -0.46 22.51
CA ASP A 109 -9.13 -0.33 23.27
C ASP A 109 -10.00 0.83 22.76
N ALA A 110 -9.80 1.26 21.51
CA ALA A 110 -10.58 2.36 20.93
C ALA A 110 -11.97 1.85 20.49
N PRO A 111 -13.07 2.48 20.94
CA PRO A 111 -14.40 2.12 20.50
C PRO A 111 -14.66 2.63 19.07
N ASN A 112 -15.67 2.07 18.39
CA ASN A 112 -16.18 2.55 17.10
C ASN A 112 -15.11 2.65 16.00
N LEU A 113 -14.21 1.66 15.95
CA LEU A 113 -13.09 1.60 15.02
C LEU A 113 -13.26 0.42 14.05
N ILE A 114 -13.07 0.69 12.75
CA ILE A 114 -12.94 -0.30 11.69
C ILE A 114 -11.50 -0.24 11.18
N CYS A 115 -10.84 -1.39 11.06
CA CYS A 115 -9.50 -1.47 10.49
C CYS A 115 -9.45 -2.51 9.36
N THR A 116 -8.74 -2.20 8.29
CA THR A 116 -8.36 -3.14 7.23
C THR A 116 -6.84 -3.16 7.05
N PRO A 117 -6.26 -4.28 6.59
CA PRO A 117 -4.80 -4.47 6.59
C PRO A 117 -4.14 -3.93 5.31
N HIS A 118 -4.22 -2.62 5.08
CA HIS A 118 -3.61 -1.95 3.91
C HIS A 118 -4.00 -2.61 2.58
N ALA A 119 -5.30 -2.82 2.40
CA ALA A 119 -5.88 -3.60 1.31
C ALA A 119 -6.80 -2.78 0.40
N ALA A 120 -6.97 -1.47 0.63
CA ALA A 120 -7.85 -0.63 -0.19
C ALA A 120 -7.42 -0.55 -1.67
N TRP A 121 -6.15 -0.85 -1.97
CA TRP A 121 -5.63 -0.87 -3.35
C TRP A 121 -5.92 -2.19 -4.09
N TYR A 122 -6.25 -3.26 -3.37
CA TYR A 122 -6.19 -4.62 -3.93
C TYR A 122 -7.44 -4.98 -4.74
N SER A 123 -7.19 -5.34 -5.99
CA SER A 123 -8.01 -6.25 -6.79
C SER A 123 -7.06 -7.08 -7.66
N GLU A 124 -7.52 -8.22 -8.18
CA GLU A 124 -6.67 -9.04 -9.07
C GLU A 124 -6.20 -8.23 -10.29
N GLN A 125 -7.11 -7.45 -10.87
CA GLN A 125 -6.85 -6.59 -12.02
C GLN A 125 -5.87 -5.46 -11.68
N ALA A 126 -6.06 -4.76 -10.56
CA ALA A 126 -5.16 -3.68 -10.15
C ALA A 126 -3.75 -4.20 -9.82
N SER A 127 -3.65 -5.38 -9.21
CA SER A 127 -2.37 -6.04 -8.93
C SER A 127 -1.62 -6.39 -10.22
N LEU A 128 -2.31 -6.97 -11.20
CA LEU A 128 -1.75 -7.26 -12.52
C LEU A 128 -1.28 -5.99 -13.22
N GLU A 129 -2.14 -4.98 -13.34
CA GLU A 129 -1.85 -3.73 -14.04
C GLU A 129 -0.62 -3.01 -13.45
N MET A 130 -0.57 -2.87 -12.12
CA MET A 130 0.53 -2.20 -11.43
C MET A 130 1.86 -2.95 -11.62
N ARG A 131 1.84 -4.29 -11.55
CA ARG A 131 3.04 -5.12 -11.76
C ARG A 131 3.56 -5.04 -13.19
N GLU A 132 2.66 -5.04 -14.17
CA GLU A 132 3.02 -4.87 -15.58
C GLU A 132 3.58 -3.48 -15.88
N GLU A 133 3.01 -2.41 -15.33
CA GLU A 133 3.56 -1.06 -15.51
C GLU A 133 4.93 -0.92 -14.84
N ALA A 134 5.12 -1.49 -13.65
CA ALA A 134 6.42 -1.51 -12.98
C ALA A 134 7.47 -2.23 -13.84
N ALA A 135 7.16 -3.41 -14.39
CA ALA A 135 8.05 -4.14 -15.28
C ALA A 135 8.37 -3.35 -16.57
N ARG A 136 7.36 -2.66 -17.14
CA ARG A 136 7.55 -1.78 -18.31
C ARG A 136 8.43 -0.59 -17.98
N GLU A 137 8.32 -0.01 -16.79
CA GLU A 137 9.18 1.09 -16.34
C GLU A 137 10.65 0.65 -16.20
N ILE A 138 10.90 -0.55 -15.64
CA ILE A 138 12.25 -1.13 -15.59
C ILE A 138 12.80 -1.36 -17.00
N ARG A 139 11.99 -1.89 -17.93
CA ARG A 139 12.40 -2.02 -19.33
C ARG A 139 12.81 -0.68 -19.93
N ARG A 140 12.01 0.39 -19.74
CA ARG A 140 12.34 1.74 -20.19
C ARG A 140 13.66 2.24 -19.60
N ALA A 141 13.91 1.95 -18.33
CA ALA A 141 15.14 2.31 -17.64
C ALA A 141 16.37 1.61 -18.24
N ILE A 142 16.25 0.32 -18.60
CA ILE A 142 17.34 -0.49 -19.16
C ILE A 142 17.61 -0.13 -20.62
N THR A 143 16.56 0.04 -21.44
CA THR A 143 16.72 0.25 -22.89
C THR A 143 16.86 1.73 -23.28
N GLY A 144 16.51 2.64 -22.38
CA GLY A 144 16.50 4.08 -22.60
C GLY A 144 17.51 4.83 -21.74
N ARG A 145 17.49 6.16 -21.85
CA ARG A 145 18.31 7.05 -21.03
C ARG A 145 17.54 7.46 -19.77
N ILE A 146 18.10 7.23 -18.60
CA ILE A 146 17.56 7.71 -17.32
C ILE A 146 17.99 9.18 -17.11
N PRO A 147 17.10 10.07 -16.60
CA PRO A 147 15.69 9.82 -16.26
C PRO A 147 14.72 10.06 -17.43
N ASP A 148 15.20 10.53 -18.59
CA ASP A 148 14.36 10.99 -19.72
C ASP A 148 13.36 9.96 -20.23
N SER A 149 13.75 8.67 -20.20
CA SER A 149 12.93 7.56 -20.71
C SER A 149 11.93 7.03 -19.68
N LEU A 150 12.02 7.45 -18.41
CA LEU A 150 11.11 7.02 -17.35
C LEU A 150 9.77 7.75 -17.46
N LYS A 151 8.67 7.01 -17.37
CA LYS A 151 7.31 7.57 -17.47
C LYS A 151 6.90 8.30 -16.19
N ASN A 152 7.17 7.71 -15.02
CA ASN A 152 6.68 8.18 -13.72
C ASN A 152 7.83 8.43 -12.71
N CYS A 153 8.91 9.06 -13.16
CA CYS A 153 10.01 9.43 -12.26
C CYS A 153 9.60 10.58 -11.32
N VAL A 154 9.69 10.34 -10.01
CA VAL A 154 9.26 11.27 -8.94
C VAL A 154 10.40 12.10 -8.33
N ASN A 155 11.63 11.88 -8.77
CA ASN A 155 12.84 12.52 -8.25
C ASN A 155 13.82 12.88 -9.38
N LYS A 156 13.30 13.44 -10.48
CA LYS A 156 14.08 13.75 -11.69
C LYS A 156 15.27 14.66 -11.40
N GLU A 157 15.09 15.64 -10.53
CA GLU A 157 16.13 16.61 -10.16
C GLU A 157 17.35 15.89 -9.55
N PHE A 158 17.11 14.90 -8.69
CA PHE A 158 18.17 14.11 -8.07
C PHE A 158 18.94 13.25 -9.09
N LEU A 159 18.23 12.63 -10.03
CA LEU A 159 18.84 11.77 -11.06
C LEU A 159 19.59 12.56 -12.13
N SER A 160 19.09 13.72 -12.52
CA SER A 160 19.75 14.59 -13.50
C SER A 160 21.03 15.24 -12.96
N GLN A 161 21.12 15.48 -11.64
CA GLN A 161 22.32 16.00 -10.99
C GLN A 161 23.41 14.93 -10.83
N ASN A 162 23.00 13.67 -10.64
CA ASN A 162 23.89 12.52 -10.50
C ASN A 162 24.12 11.81 -11.86
N ASN A 163 24.89 12.45 -12.74
CA ASN A 163 25.24 11.99 -14.10
C ASN A 163 26.02 10.65 -14.18
N HIS A 164 26.07 9.84 -13.12
CA HIS A 164 26.87 8.61 -13.06
C HIS A 164 26.18 7.37 -13.63
N TRP A 165 24.89 7.44 -13.98
CA TRP A 165 24.22 6.32 -14.64
C TRP A 165 24.65 6.27 -16.11
N THR A 166 25.86 5.76 -16.34
CA THR A 166 26.29 5.31 -17.66
C THR A 166 25.27 4.29 -18.13
N GLY A 167 24.50 4.65 -19.16
CA GLY A 167 23.60 3.70 -19.81
C GLY A 167 24.37 2.43 -20.12
N VAL A 168 23.73 1.27 -19.90
CA VAL A 168 24.25 0.03 -20.47
C VAL A 168 24.38 0.29 -21.96
N GLU A 169 25.59 0.16 -22.52
CA GLU A 169 25.75 0.33 -23.96
C GLU A 169 24.74 -0.58 -24.66
N PRO A 170 23.99 -0.08 -25.67
CA PRO A 170 23.00 -0.88 -26.39
C PRO A 170 23.56 -2.21 -26.94
N ALA A 171 24.88 -2.30 -27.11
CA ALA A 171 25.61 -3.50 -27.52
C ALA A 171 25.59 -4.64 -26.48
N THR A 172 25.23 -4.40 -25.21
CA THR A 172 25.17 -5.42 -24.15
C THR A 172 23.73 -5.80 -23.77
N VAL A 173 22.74 -5.47 -24.60
CA VAL A 173 21.40 -6.04 -24.47
C VAL A 173 21.43 -7.40 -25.17
N HIS A 174 21.41 -8.49 -24.39
CA HIS A 174 21.39 -9.85 -24.92
C HIS A 174 20.26 -9.98 -25.96
N PRO A 175 20.51 -10.55 -27.16
CA PRO A 175 19.54 -10.57 -28.27
C PRO A 175 18.17 -11.16 -27.92
N GLU A 176 18.12 -12.01 -26.89
CA GLU A 176 16.92 -12.70 -26.42
C GLU A 176 15.91 -11.80 -25.70
N LEU A 177 16.28 -10.57 -25.33
CA LEU A 177 15.36 -9.64 -24.66
C LEU A 177 14.44 -8.86 -25.62
N ASN A 178 14.69 -8.93 -26.94
CA ASN A 178 13.98 -8.15 -27.94
C ASN A 178 12.94 -8.92 -28.79
N GLY A 179 12.69 -10.21 -28.52
CA GLY A 179 11.74 -10.98 -29.34
C GLY A 179 11.17 -12.21 -28.65
N ALA A 180 9.84 -12.21 -28.51
CA ALA A 180 8.96 -13.35 -28.27
C ALA A 180 9.58 -14.61 -27.63
N TYR A 181 9.34 -14.84 -26.34
CA TYR A 181 9.44 -16.17 -25.74
C TYR A 181 8.45 -17.11 -26.45
N ARG A 182 8.92 -17.83 -27.47
CA ARG A 182 8.28 -19.07 -27.94
C ARG A 182 8.93 -20.21 -27.17
N TYR A 183 8.13 -20.89 -26.35
CA TYR A 183 8.53 -22.21 -25.86
C TYR A 183 8.90 -23.10 -27.07
N PRO A 184 10.08 -23.73 -27.08
CA PRO A 184 10.37 -24.75 -28.08
C PRO A 184 9.39 -25.92 -27.86
N PRO A 185 8.73 -26.45 -28.91
CA PRO A 185 7.97 -27.68 -28.77
C PRO A 185 8.94 -28.80 -28.40
N GLY A 186 8.76 -29.40 -27.22
CA GLY A 186 9.56 -30.57 -26.77
C GLY A 186 10.20 -30.46 -25.39
N VAL A 187 10.17 -29.30 -24.71
CA VAL A 187 10.68 -29.16 -23.33
C VAL A 187 9.58 -29.42 -22.30
N VAL A 188 8.93 -30.57 -22.38
CA VAL A 188 8.24 -31.17 -21.24
C VAL A 188 8.60 -32.64 -21.22
N ASN A 189 9.78 -32.93 -20.68
CA ASN A 189 10.01 -34.20 -20.01
C ASN A 189 10.59 -33.86 -18.64
N LEU A 190 9.72 -33.90 -17.63
CA LEU A 190 10.12 -33.95 -16.23
C LEU A 190 10.46 -35.42 -15.94
N PRO A 191 11.73 -35.83 -15.81
CA PRO A 191 12.02 -37.03 -15.05
C PRO A 191 11.81 -36.70 -13.57
N ALA A 192 11.11 -37.59 -12.89
CA ALA A 192 10.90 -37.52 -11.45
C ALA A 192 12.26 -37.57 -10.73
N GLY A 193 12.51 -36.59 -9.86
CA GLY A 193 13.54 -36.65 -8.81
C GLY A 193 14.98 -36.38 -9.27
N GLY A 194 15.44 -35.14 -9.12
CA GLY A 194 16.87 -34.82 -9.15
C GLY A 194 17.13 -33.32 -9.33
N LEU A 195 17.88 -32.72 -8.39
CA LEU A 195 18.39 -31.35 -8.55
C LEU A 195 19.44 -31.30 -9.69
N PRO A 196 19.45 -30.26 -10.55
CA PRO A 196 20.51 -30.08 -11.52
C PRO A 196 21.85 -29.72 -10.84
N PRO A 197 23.00 -30.10 -11.43
CA PRO A 197 24.31 -29.87 -10.83
C PRO A 197 24.67 -28.37 -10.81
N PRO A 198 25.48 -27.93 -9.83
CA PRO A 198 25.84 -26.53 -9.68
C PRO A 198 26.79 -26.06 -10.79
N VAL A 199 26.56 -24.84 -11.25
CA VAL A 199 27.44 -24.14 -12.20
C VAL A 199 28.60 -23.54 -11.42
N GLU A 200 29.83 -23.76 -11.90
CA GLU A 200 31.09 -23.36 -11.26
C GLU A 200 31.18 -21.82 -11.16
N GLY A 201 31.35 -21.28 -9.94
CA GLY A 201 31.56 -19.83 -9.71
C GLY A 201 30.73 -19.17 -8.60
N ILE A 202 29.80 -19.88 -7.95
CA ILE A 202 29.03 -19.35 -6.81
C ILE A 202 29.56 -19.96 -5.51
N VAL A 203 30.22 -19.15 -4.68
CA VAL A 203 30.53 -19.50 -3.30
C VAL A 203 29.22 -19.46 -2.50
N PRO A 204 28.75 -20.57 -1.90
CA PRO A 204 27.55 -20.55 -1.08
C PRO A 204 27.91 -20.04 0.32
N SER A 205 27.47 -18.83 0.66
CA SER A 205 27.31 -18.48 2.07
C SER A 205 26.00 -19.10 2.56
N ALA A 206 26.07 -20.34 3.02
CA ALA A 206 24.94 -21.02 3.62
C ALA A 206 24.75 -20.53 5.06
N VAL A 207 23.84 -19.58 5.27
CA VAL A 207 23.18 -19.40 6.56
C VAL A 207 21.94 -20.31 6.55
N PRO A 208 21.88 -21.37 7.37
CA PRO A 208 20.73 -22.27 7.36
C PRO A 208 19.53 -21.59 8.05
N MET A 209 18.51 -21.22 7.28
CA MET A 209 17.18 -20.96 7.83
C MET A 209 16.46 -22.29 7.99
N ALA A 210 16.39 -22.78 9.23
CA ALA A 210 15.55 -23.92 9.58
C ALA A 210 14.07 -23.51 9.55
N HIS A 211 13.30 -24.05 8.61
CA HIS A 211 11.84 -24.04 8.69
C HIS A 211 11.38 -25.15 9.64
N ASN A 212 11.10 -24.79 10.89
CA ASN A 212 10.29 -25.65 11.76
C ASN A 212 8.83 -25.58 11.31
N LEU A 213 8.46 -26.44 10.36
CA LEU A 213 7.07 -26.82 10.16
C LEU A 213 6.62 -27.61 11.39
N GLN A 214 5.67 -27.07 12.16
CA GLN A 214 4.97 -27.83 13.18
C GLN A 214 4.18 -28.97 12.50
N PRO A 215 4.19 -30.20 13.04
CA PRO A 215 3.48 -31.32 12.43
C PRO A 215 1.96 -31.13 12.49
N ALA A 216 1.31 -31.59 11.42
CA ALA A 216 -0.13 -31.59 11.22
C ALA A 216 -0.88 -32.20 12.42
N ILE A 217 -1.92 -31.50 12.88
CA ILE A 217 -2.87 -32.01 13.87
C ILE A 217 -3.69 -33.11 13.20
N ILE A 218 -3.52 -34.34 13.69
CA ILE A 218 -4.30 -35.51 13.32
C ILE A 218 -5.68 -35.40 14.01
N HIS A 219 -6.75 -35.28 13.24
CA HIS A 219 -8.12 -35.39 13.76
C HIS A 219 -8.46 -36.86 14.08
N PRO A 220 -9.04 -37.19 15.25
CA PRO A 220 -9.57 -38.51 15.54
C PRO A 220 -10.92 -38.78 14.83
N PRO A 221 -11.29 -40.05 14.58
CA PRO A 221 -12.44 -40.42 13.77
C PRO A 221 -13.79 -40.29 14.51
N HIS A 222 -14.85 -40.11 13.73
CA HIS A 222 -16.26 -39.99 14.08
C HIS A 222 -16.76 -40.90 15.23
N ALA A 223 -17.66 -40.36 16.08
CA ALA A 223 -18.71 -41.13 16.74
C ALA A 223 -20.00 -40.30 16.97
N LEU A 224 -21.05 -40.72 16.23
CA LEU A 224 -22.51 -40.81 16.50
C LEU A 224 -23.33 -39.61 17.00
N SER A 225 -24.31 -39.21 16.18
CA SER A 225 -25.52 -38.44 16.54
C SER A 225 -26.45 -39.19 17.49
N PRO A 226 -27.14 -38.48 18.41
CA PRO A 226 -28.44 -38.87 18.90
C PRO A 226 -29.52 -37.96 18.31
N ASP A 227 -30.31 -38.52 17.41
CA ASP A 227 -31.55 -37.94 16.90
C ASP A 227 -32.70 -38.35 17.85
N LYS A 228 -33.52 -37.37 18.27
CA LYS A 228 -34.92 -37.48 18.71
C LYS A 228 -35.26 -38.29 19.97
N ILE A 229 -35.67 -37.57 21.03
CA ILE A 229 -36.86 -37.92 21.83
C ILE A 229 -37.62 -36.62 22.18
N GLN A 230 -38.90 -36.63 21.80
CA GLN A 230 -40.09 -35.83 22.17
C GLN A 230 -39.93 -34.54 23.00
#